data_AF-A0A538AB74-F1
#
_entry.id   AF-A0A538AB74-F1
#
_cell.length_a   1.000
_cell.length_b   1.000
_cell.length_c   1.000
_cell.angle_alpha   90.00
_cell.angle_beta   90.00
_cell.angle_gamma   90.00
#
_symmetry.space_group_name_H-M   'P 1'
#
loop_
_entity.id
_entity.type
_entity.pdbx_description
1 polymer ?
#
loop_
_entity_poly.entity_id
_entity_poly.type
_entity_poly.pdbx_seq_one_letter_code
_entity_poly.pdbx_strand_id
1 'polypeptide(L)'
;MSTLRPFPSRFRRRATEPTVESLNDRLGALARERQELRLTGAGSVALERNRVAITRAQWELSYALIERYLPKVAAAAAQSAA
;
A
#
# COMPACT_ATOMS: atom_id res chain seq x y z
N MET A 1 -29.55 26.15 19.94
CA MET A 1 -28.94 24.86 20.33
C MET A 1 -27.95 24.44 19.25
N SER A 2 -26.69 24.30 19.65
CA SER A 2 -25.52 23.72 18.99
C SER A 2 -25.37 23.79 17.47
N THR A 3 -24.60 24.78 17.02
CA THR A 3 -23.86 24.72 15.74
C THR A 3 -22.70 23.74 15.87
N LEU A 4 -22.73 22.64 15.13
CA LEU A 4 -21.59 21.75 14.97
C LEU A 4 -20.43 22.55 14.36
N ARG A 5 -19.35 22.75 15.12
CA ARG A 5 -18.13 23.38 14.61
C ARG A 5 -17.52 22.47 13.55
N PRO A 6 -17.19 22.95 12.35
CA PRO A 6 -16.40 22.17 11.41
C PRO A 6 -15.00 22.04 12.00
N PHE A 7 -14.57 20.81 12.26
CA PHE A 7 -13.19 20.56 12.69
C PHE A 7 -12.24 21.01 11.57
N PRO A 8 -11.18 21.77 11.89
CA PRO A 8 -10.23 22.21 10.89
C PRO A 8 -9.50 21.00 10.31
N SER A 9 -9.79 20.69 9.05
CA SER A 9 -9.04 19.76 8.20
C SER A 9 -7.66 20.35 7.89
N ARG A 10 -6.80 20.39 8.91
CA ARG A 10 -5.40 20.77 8.82
C ARG A 10 -4.66 19.51 9.24
N PHE A 11 -3.78 19.00 8.39
CA PHE A 11 -3.03 17.75 8.63
C PHE A 11 -3.74 16.42 8.32
N ARG A 12 -4.62 16.36 7.31
CA ARG A 12 -4.40 15.26 6.36
C ARG A 12 -3.05 15.56 5.71
N ARG A 13 -1.95 15.15 6.36
CA ARG A 13 -0.80 14.65 5.60
C ARG A 13 -1.49 13.74 4.59
N ARG A 14 -1.45 14.10 3.32
CA ARG A 14 -1.72 13.14 2.27
C ARG A 14 -0.68 12.05 2.56
N ALA A 15 -1.08 11.04 3.33
CA ALA A 15 -0.38 9.78 3.34
C ALA A 15 -0.53 9.39 1.88
N THR A 16 0.47 9.75 1.09
CA THR A 16 0.53 9.38 -0.31
C THR A 16 0.32 7.88 -0.27
N GLU A 17 -0.83 7.43 -0.76
CA GLU A 17 -1.10 6.01 -0.85
C GLU A 17 0.12 5.40 -1.54
N PRO A 18 0.66 4.30 -0.97
CA PRO A 18 1.92 3.78 -1.41
C PRO A 18 1.82 3.46 -2.90
N THR A 19 2.66 4.10 -3.71
CA THR A 19 2.63 3.89 -5.16
C THR A 19 3.15 2.50 -5.47
N VAL A 20 2.76 1.96 -6.63
CA VAL A 20 3.23 0.67 -7.15
C VAL A 20 4.76 0.57 -7.10
N GLU A 21 5.45 1.65 -7.48
CA GLU A 21 6.92 1.74 -7.49
C GLU A 21 7.49 1.63 -6.07
N SER A 22 6.93 2.40 -5.11
CA SER A 22 7.39 2.35 -3.72
C SER A 22 7.16 0.99 -3.05
N LEU A 23 6.11 0.28 -3.45
CA LEU A 23 5.80 -1.07 -2.95
C LEU A 23 6.74 -2.12 -3.53
N ASN A 24 7.11 -1.99 -4.80
CA ASN A 24 8.16 -2.82 -5.41
C ASN A 24 9.51 -2.61 -4.73
N ASP A 25 9.91 -1.35 -4.47
CA ASP A 25 11.16 -1.04 -3.76
C ASP A 25 11.16 -1.65 -2.35
N ARG A 26 10.03 -1.54 -1.64
CA ARG A 26 9.84 -2.12 -0.32
C ARG A 26 9.93 -3.65 -0.35
N LEU A 27 9.31 -4.30 -1.33
CA LEU A 27 9.42 -5.75 -1.51
C LEU A 27 10.86 -6.18 -1.79
N GLY A 28 11.58 -5.43 -2.62
CA GLY A 28 13.00 -5.66 -2.87
C GLY A 28 13.85 -5.54 -1.61
N ALA A 29 13.58 -4.53 -0.78
CA ALA A 29 14.26 -4.36 0.52
C ALA A 29 13.97 -5.52 1.48
N LEU A 30 12.71 -5.93 1.61
CA LEU A 30 12.31 -7.06 2.47
C LEU A 30 12.88 -8.39 1.99
N ALA A 31 13.03 -8.59 0.67
CA ALA A 31 13.67 -9.78 0.12
C ALA A 31 15.17 -9.82 0.43
N ARG A 32 15.88 -8.68 0.37
CA ARG A 32 17.28 -8.56 0.79
C ARG A 32 17.44 -8.84 2.28
N GLU A 33 16.62 -8.20 3.12
CA GLU A 33 16.60 -8.45 4.57
C GLU A 33 16.37 -9.93 4.86
N ARG A 34 15.44 -10.59 4.16
CA ARG A 34 15.21 -12.03 4.32
C ARG A 34 16.46 -12.86 4.04
N GLN A 35 17.21 -12.49 3.01
CA GLN A 35 18.43 -13.19 2.65
C GLN A 35 19.51 -12.98 3.72
N GLU A 36 19.66 -11.76 4.23
CA GLU A 36 20.57 -11.46 5.33
C GLU A 36 20.20 -12.23 6.60
N LEU A 37 18.91 -12.31 6.96
CA LEU A 37 18.42 -13.10 8.09
C LEU A 37 18.76 -14.58 7.94
N ARG A 38 18.70 -15.13 6.73
CA ARG A 38 19.11 -16.53 6.47
C ARG A 38 20.62 -16.71 6.59
N LEU A 39 21.41 -15.81 6.01
CA LEU A 39 22.87 -15.87 6.04
C LEU A 39 23.44 -15.75 7.45
N THR A 40 22.81 -14.93 8.28
CA THR A 40 23.19 -14.71 9.68
C THR A 40 22.64 -15.76 10.64
N GLY A 41 21.87 -16.73 10.15
CA GLY A 41 21.25 -17.76 11.00
C GLY A 41 20.22 -17.19 11.98
N ALA A 42 19.52 -16.12 11.60
CA ALA A 42 18.53 -15.48 12.46
C ALA A 42 17.40 -16.45 12.86
N GLY A 43 16.89 -16.28 14.07
CA GLY A 43 15.85 -17.14 14.64
C GLY A 43 14.53 -17.11 13.87
N SER A 44 13.71 -18.14 14.07
CA SER A 44 12.42 -18.34 13.40
C SER A 44 11.47 -17.14 13.52
N VAL A 45 11.46 -16.46 14.66
CA VAL A 45 10.63 -15.27 14.90
C VAL A 45 10.99 -14.12 13.96
N ALA A 46 12.28 -13.88 13.69
CA ALA A 46 12.71 -12.82 12.77
C ALA A 46 12.30 -13.14 11.33
N LEU A 47 12.50 -14.40 10.91
CA LEU A 47 12.08 -14.88 9.59
C LEU A 47 10.56 -14.80 9.38
N GLU A 48 9.78 -15.05 10.43
CA GLU A 48 8.32 -14.96 10.38
C GLU A 48 7.84 -13.51 10.30
N ARG A 49 8.45 -12.60 11.09
CA ARG A 49 8.16 -11.15 10.98
C ARG A 49 8.43 -10.63 9.58
N ASN A 50 9.58 -10.98 9.01
CA ASN A 50 9.91 -10.61 7.63
C ASN A 50 8.94 -11.24 6.62
N ARG A 51 8.52 -12.50 6.82
CA ARG A 51 7.51 -13.17 5.96
C ARG A 51 6.19 -12.40 5.96
N VAL A 52 5.68 -12.05 7.14
CA VAL A 52 4.44 -11.29 7.30
C VAL A 52 4.56 -9.91 6.63
N ALA A 53 5.70 -9.24 6.78
CA ALA A 53 5.95 -7.96 6.12
C ALA A 53 5.93 -8.07 4.59
N ILE A 54 6.52 -9.12 4.01
CA ILE A 54 6.48 -9.39 2.57
C ILE A 54 5.04 -9.59 2.11
N THR A 55 4.29 -10.47 2.76
CA THR A 55 2.89 -10.73 2.37
C THR A 55 2.04 -9.47 2.46
N ARG A 56 2.24 -8.63 3.48
CA ARG A 56 1.54 -7.35 3.59
C ARG A 56 1.87 -6.41 2.44
N ALA A 57 3.14 -6.24 2.09
CA ALA A 57 3.55 -5.39 0.96
C ALA A 57 3.03 -5.93 -0.38
N GLN A 58 2.94 -7.25 -0.56
CA GLN A 58 2.32 -7.87 -1.73
C GLN A 58 0.81 -7.58 -1.81
N TRP A 59 0.10 -7.64 -0.68
CA TRP A 59 -1.31 -7.28 -0.63
C TRP A 59 -1.51 -5.81 -1.00
N GLU A 60 -0.75 -4.91 -0.40
CA GLU A 60 -0.76 -3.47 -0.72
C GLU A 60 -0.48 -3.24 -2.21
N LEU A 61 0.48 -3.97 -2.80
CA LEU A 61 0.79 -3.89 -4.23
C LEU A 61 -0.37 -4.35 -5.12
N SER A 62 -1.02 -5.46 -4.76
CA SER A 62 -2.20 -5.94 -5.48
C SER A 62 -3.32 -4.89 -5.50
N TYR A 63 -3.62 -4.26 -4.35
CA TYR A 63 -4.61 -3.19 -4.29
C TYR A 63 -4.21 -1.98 -5.14
N ALA A 64 -2.97 -1.50 -5.03
CA ALA A 64 -2.48 -0.38 -5.82
C ALA A 64 -2.52 -0.66 -7.34
N LEU A 65 -2.25 -1.89 -7.76
CA LEU A 65 -2.38 -2.31 -9.15
C LEU A 65 -3.84 -2.34 -9.61
N ILE A 66 -4.74 -2.87 -8.78
CA ILE A 66 -6.18 -2.84 -9.07
C ILE A 66 -6.63 -1.39 -9.23
N GLU A 67 -6.31 -0.50 -8.30
CA GLU A 67 -6.70 0.92 -8.38
C GLU A 67 -6.13 1.63 -9.62
N ARG A 68 -4.88 1.33 -10.00
CA ARG A 68 -4.23 1.92 -11.17
C ARG A 68 -4.84 1.47 -12.49
N TYR A 69 -5.27 0.20 -12.57
CA TYR A 69 -5.72 -0.41 -13.82
C TYR A 69 -7.23 -0.67 -13.88
N LEU A 70 -7.97 -0.43 -12.80
CA LEU A 70 -9.43 -0.45 -12.84
C LEU A 70 -9.86 0.63 -13.85
N PRO A 71 -10.44 0.24 -15.00
CA PRO A 71 -10.89 1.25 -15.94
C PRO A 71 -11.94 2.09 -15.23
N LYS A 72 -11.94 3.42 -15.44
CA LYS A 72 -13.08 4.28 -15.07
C LYS A 72 -14.28 3.95 -15.97
N VAL A 73 -14.73 2.69 -15.99
CA VAL A 73 -15.82 2.18 -16.83
C VAL A 73 -17.09 3.00 -16.59
N ALA A 74 -17.28 3.54 -15.38
CA ALA A 74 -18.40 4.42 -15.05
C ALA A 74 -18.32 5.82 -15.69
N ALA A 75 -17.13 6.35 -15.96
CA ALA A 75 -16.98 7.70 -16.53
C ALA A 75 -17.22 7.73 -18.04
N ALA A 76 -16.85 6.66 -18.76
CA ALA A 76 -17.07 6.56 -20.21
C ALA A 76 -18.55 6.24 -20.55
N ALA A 77 -19.23 5.41 -19.76
CA ALA A 77 -20.65 5.10 -19.94
C ALA A 77 -21.55 6.34 -19.71
N ALA A 78 -21.18 7.25 -18.81
CA ALA A 78 -21.90 8.51 -18.58
C ALA A 78 -21.65 9.55 -19.68
N GLN A 79 -20.54 9.46 -20.41
CA GLN A 79 -20.18 10.39 -21.49
C GLN A 79 -20.74 9.99 -22.86
N SER A 80 -21.14 8.74 -23.07
CA SER A 80 -21.80 8.29 -24.32
C SER A 80 -23.33 8.30 -24.26
N ALA A 81 -23.91 8.69 -23.12
CA ALA A 81 -25.36 8.79 -22.90
C ALA A 81 -25.87 10.25 -22.86
N ALA A 82 -25.03 11.21 -23.28
CA ALA A 82 -25.33 12.64 -23.43
C ALA A 82 -25.06 13.05 -24.89
#